data_AF-A0A8J5IFE7-F1
#
_entry.id   AF-A0A8J5IFE7-F1
#
_cell.length_a   1.000
_cell.length_b   1.000
_cell.length_c   1.000
_cell.angle_alpha   90.00
_cell.angle_beta   90.00
_cell.angle_gamma   90.00
#
_symmetry.space_group_name_H-M   'P 1'
#
loop_
_entity.id
_entity.type
_entity.pdbx_description
1 polymer ?
#
loop_
_entity_poly.entity_id
_entity_poly.type
_entity_poly.pdbx_seq_one_letter_code
_entity_poly.pdbx_strand_id
1 'polypeptide(L)'
;MAIAGAIGHTSAASNGTLNHPINGWYPCHEYTFSDAGSSSGDAECAVYTAPLFYPGVSETSEFADPTVDIFVKRLPATAGDPKTARDVWMFQGGPGLSSGTSK
;
A
#
# COMPACT_ATOMS: atom_id res chain seq x y z
N MET A 1 -30.86 -19.22 42.58
CA MET A 1 -29.72 -18.30 42.66
C MET A 1 -28.93 -18.47 41.36
N ALA A 2 -29.14 -17.59 40.38
CA ALA A 2 -28.51 -17.71 39.06
C ALA A 2 -27.31 -16.75 39.02
N ILE A 3 -26.10 -17.30 38.85
CA ILE A 3 -24.87 -16.53 38.70
C ILE A 3 -24.70 -16.18 37.22
N ALA A 4 -24.97 -14.92 36.88
CA ALA A 4 -24.68 -14.36 35.57
C ALA A 4 -23.16 -14.14 35.45
N GLY A 5 -22.47 -15.00 34.70
CA GLY A 5 -21.06 -14.83 34.35
C GLY A 5 -20.94 -13.90 33.15
N ALA A 6 -20.41 -12.69 33.35
CA ALA A 6 -20.03 -11.81 32.27
C ALA A 6 -18.74 -12.33 31.61
N ILE A 7 -18.81 -12.78 30.36
CA ILE A 7 -17.63 -13.08 29.54
C ILE A 7 -17.10 -11.74 29.03
N GLY A 8 -16.11 -11.19 29.72
CA GLY A 8 -15.36 -10.04 29.23
C GLY A 8 -14.51 -10.44 28.02
N HIS A 9 -14.86 -9.91 26.85
CA HIS A 9 -14.02 -9.99 25.66
C HIS A 9 -12.82 -9.07 25.84
N THR A 10 -11.65 -9.63 26.11
CA THR A 10 -10.38 -8.90 26.07
C THR A 10 -9.94 -8.79 24.62
N SER A 11 -10.29 -7.69 23.96
CA SER A 11 -9.67 -7.34 22.68
C SER A 11 -8.22 -6.94 22.96
N ALA A 12 -7.28 -7.84 22.69
CA ALA A 12 -5.87 -7.46 22.60
C ALA A 12 -5.71 -6.59 21.36
N ALA A 13 -5.72 -5.26 21.55
CA ALA A 13 -5.21 -4.36 20.54
C ALA A 13 -3.71 -4.62 20.43
N SER A 14 -3.30 -5.37 19.41
CA SER A 14 -1.89 -5.49 19.06
C SER A 14 -1.39 -4.08 18.78
N ASN A 15 -0.63 -3.55 19.73
CA ASN A 15 0.09 -2.29 19.61
C ASN A 15 1.28 -2.53 18.65
N GLY A 16 0.96 -2.85 17.40
CA GLY A 16 1.93 -2.93 16.33
C GLY A 16 2.43 -1.52 16.11
N THR A 17 3.65 -1.24 16.56
CA THR A 17 4.46 -0.19 15.98
C THR A 17 4.29 -0.29 14.46
N LEU A 18 3.71 0.74 13.83
CA LEU A 18 3.68 0.93 12.38
C LEU A 18 5.14 1.07 11.93
N ASN A 19 5.85 -0.07 11.84
CA ASN A 19 7.04 -0.18 11.02
C ASN A 19 6.57 0.23 9.63
N HIS A 20 7.15 1.31 9.12
CA HIS A 20 6.70 2.03 7.93
C HIS A 20 6.26 1.02 6.86
N PRO A 21 4.95 0.86 6.59
CA PRO A 21 4.45 -0.22 5.71
C PRO A 21 4.96 -0.07 4.27
N ILE A 22 5.54 1.09 3.96
CA ILE A 22 6.15 1.44 2.69
C ILE A 22 7.68 1.37 2.82
N ASN A 23 8.33 0.71 1.87
CA ASN A 23 9.79 0.46 1.87
C ASN A 23 10.67 1.70 1.57
N GLY A 24 10.07 2.89 1.54
CA GLY A 24 10.72 4.13 1.15
C GLY A 24 10.61 4.40 -0.35
N TRP A 25 10.64 5.68 -0.70
CA TRP A 25 10.55 6.12 -2.09
C TRP A 25 11.91 6.04 -2.77
N TYR A 26 11.96 5.43 -3.95
CA TYR A 26 13.16 5.35 -4.79
C TYR A 26 12.88 5.83 -6.22
N PRO A 27 13.85 6.45 -6.91
CA PRO A 27 13.67 6.89 -8.30
C PRO A 27 13.32 5.72 -9.21
N CYS A 28 12.38 5.93 -10.13
CA CYS A 28 12.01 4.95 -11.15
C CYS A 28 11.63 5.64 -12.47
N HIS A 29 11.49 4.85 -13.54
CA HIS A 29 11.12 5.40 -14.84
C HIS A 29 9.66 5.89 -14.87
N GLU A 30 9.46 7.07 -15.46
CA GLU A 30 8.13 7.66 -15.70
C GLU A 30 7.31 6.86 -16.71
N TYR A 31 7.96 6.17 -17.63
CA TYR A 31 7.32 5.28 -18.60
C TYR A 31 7.78 3.85 -18.39
N THR A 32 6.83 2.91 -18.43
CA THR A 32 7.10 1.48 -18.27
C THR A 32 7.64 0.85 -19.56
N PHE A 33 7.50 1.53 -20.70
CA PHE A 33 7.98 1.09 -22.01
C PHE A 33 9.06 2.06 -22.54
N SER A 34 10.21 1.50 -22.93
CA SER A 34 11.42 2.24 -23.33
C SER A 34 11.31 3.00 -24.67
N ASP A 35 10.23 2.80 -25.44
CA ASP A 35 10.03 3.43 -26.76
C ASP A 35 9.43 4.85 -26.68
N ALA A 36 9.05 5.31 -25.48
CA ALA A 36 8.38 6.60 -25.26
C ALA A 36 9.34 7.68 -24.73
N GLY A 37 10.51 7.84 -25.36
CA GLY A 37 11.38 9.00 -25.13
C GLY A 37 11.99 9.13 -23.73
N SER A 38 12.87 10.12 -23.57
CA SER A 38 13.61 10.37 -22.32
C SER A 38 12.64 10.66 -21.17
N SER A 39 12.53 9.73 -20.23
CA SER A 39 11.81 9.94 -18.97
C SER A 39 12.41 11.13 -18.23
N SER A 40 11.56 12.04 -17.78
CA SER A 40 11.96 13.28 -17.08
C SER A 40 12.67 13.02 -15.75
N GLY A 41 12.71 11.78 -15.26
CA GLY A 41 13.37 11.40 -14.00
C GLY A 41 12.56 11.75 -12.76
N ASP A 42 11.32 12.23 -12.93
CA ASP A 42 10.50 12.79 -11.85
C ASP A 42 9.55 11.77 -11.21
N ALA A 43 9.69 10.47 -11.46
CA ALA A 43 8.85 9.45 -10.84
C ALA A 43 9.53 8.75 -9.67
N GLU A 44 8.77 8.52 -8.60
CA GLU A 44 9.20 7.76 -7.45
C GLU A 44 8.32 6.53 -7.28
N CYS A 45 8.94 5.41 -6.95
CA CYS A 45 8.28 4.14 -6.72
C CYS A 45 8.52 3.66 -5.29
N ALA A 46 7.59 2.85 -4.80
CA ALA A 46 7.70 2.18 -3.51
C ALA A 46 6.84 0.92 -3.50
N VAL A 47 7.08 0.07 -2.50
CA VAL A 47 6.27 -1.10 -2.19
C VAL A 47 5.64 -0.88 -0.82
N TYR A 48 4.31 -0.97 -0.79
CA TYR A 48 3.51 -0.99 0.42
C TYR A 48 3.10 -2.43 0.73
N THR A 49 3.58 -2.98 1.84
CA THR A 49 3.23 -4.33 2.28
C THR A 49 1.98 -4.27 3.17
N ALA A 50 0.90 -4.90 2.73
CA ALA A 50 -0.41 -4.87 3.39
C ALA A 50 -0.79 -6.27 3.91
N PRO A 51 -1.53 -6.39 5.02
CA PRO A 51 -2.11 -7.67 5.40
C PRO A 51 -3.19 -8.10 4.38
N LEU A 52 -3.22 -9.39 4.05
CA LEU A 52 -4.26 -10.00 3.21
C LEU A 52 -5.62 -10.06 3.93
N PHE A 53 -5.59 -10.13 5.26
CA PHE A 53 -6.75 -10.35 6.10
C PHE A 53 -7.09 -9.11 6.92
N TYR A 54 -8.38 -8.84 7.06
CA TYR A 54 -8.87 -7.86 8.01
C TYR A 54 -8.65 -8.36 9.45
N PRO A 55 -8.44 -7.45 10.43
CA PRO A 55 -8.34 -7.83 11.83
C PRO A 55 -9.55 -8.67 12.27
N GLY A 56 -9.28 -9.83 12.90
CA GLY A 56 -10.32 -10.76 13.37
C GLY A 56 -10.70 -11.88 12.41
N VAL A 57 -10.12 -11.93 11.20
CA VAL A 57 -10.22 -13.07 10.29
C VAL A 57 -8.93 -13.89 10.38
N SER A 58 -9.02 -15.12 10.89
CA SER A 58 -7.87 -16.00 11.07
C SER A 58 -7.80 -17.04 9.95
N GLU A 59 -7.18 -16.72 8.81
CA GLU A 59 -6.93 -17.74 7.78
C GLU A 59 -5.58 -17.53 7.11
N THR A 60 -4.49 -17.77 7.84
CA THR A 60 -3.20 -18.00 7.19
C THR A 60 -2.68 -19.34 7.67
N SER A 61 -2.50 -20.26 6.73
CA SER A 61 -1.71 -21.48 6.96
C SER A 61 -0.36 -21.08 7.53
N GLU A 62 0.19 -21.86 8.46
CA GLU A 62 1.53 -21.63 9.04
C GLU A 62 2.65 -21.50 7.98
N PHE A 63 2.37 -21.92 6.74
CA PHE A 63 3.28 -21.93 5.61
C PHE A 63 3.09 -20.78 4.60
N ALA A 64 2.12 -19.89 4.78
CA ALA A 64 1.83 -18.80 3.84
C ALA A 64 2.17 -17.43 4.42
N ASP A 65 2.67 -16.53 3.58
CA ASP A 65 2.84 -15.12 3.94
C ASP A 65 1.45 -14.47 4.04
N PRO A 66 1.06 -13.90 5.19
CA PRO A 66 -0.24 -13.24 5.37
C PRO A 66 -0.29 -11.85 4.74
N THR A 67 0.69 -11.46 3.92
CA THR A 67 0.81 -10.13 3.35
C THR A 67 0.83 -10.11 1.83
N VAL A 68 0.55 -8.94 1.26
CA VAL A 68 0.66 -8.66 -0.17
C VAL A 68 1.48 -7.39 -0.36
N ASP A 69 2.39 -7.45 -1.33
CA ASP A 69 3.16 -6.30 -1.79
C ASP A 69 2.37 -5.52 -2.84
N ILE A 70 2.08 -4.25 -2.54
CA ILE A 70 1.41 -3.32 -3.43
C ILE A 70 2.46 -2.36 -3.97
N PHE A 71 2.76 -2.49 -5.27
CA PHE A 71 3.62 -1.54 -5.96
C PHE A 71 2.89 -0.22 -6.20
N VAL A 72 3.49 0.89 -5.79
CA VAL A 72 3.00 2.24 -6.02
C VAL A 72 4.02 3.07 -6.77
N LYS A 73 3.51 3.95 -7.64
CA LYS A 73 4.29 4.92 -8.39
C LYS A 73 3.64 6.29 -8.22
N ARG A 74 4.42 7.30 -7.90
CA ARG A 74 3.97 8.68 -7.77
C ARG A 74 4.78 9.61 -8.66
N LEU A 75 4.12 10.70 -9.05
CA LEU A 75 4.71 11.86 -9.70
C LEU A 75 4.58 13.04 -8.72
N PRO A 76 5.67 13.52 -8.11
CA PRO A 76 5.62 14.66 -7.20
C PRO A 76 5.07 15.91 -7.89
N ALA A 77 4.35 16.74 -7.13
CA ALA A 77 3.81 17.98 -7.68
C ALA A 77 4.95 18.91 -8.12
N THR A 78 4.89 19.39 -9.36
CA THR A 78 5.88 20.35 -9.89
C THR A 78 5.53 21.80 -9.55
N ALA A 79 4.28 22.07 -9.18
CA ALA A 79 3.80 23.37 -8.76
C ALA A 79 3.63 23.42 -7.22
N GLY A 80 4.33 24.33 -6.55
CA GLY A 80 4.29 24.48 -5.10
C GLY A 80 5.26 23.55 -4.36
N ASP A 81 5.04 23.34 -3.06
CA ASP A 81 5.84 22.41 -2.25
C ASP A 81 5.27 20.99 -2.36
N PRO A 82 6.03 20.02 -2.93
CA PRO A 82 5.59 18.63 -3.08
C PRO A 82 5.20 17.95 -1.77
N LYS A 83 5.71 18.43 -0.62
CA LYS A 83 5.42 17.86 0.70
C LYS A 83 4.05 18.27 1.25
N THR A 84 3.44 19.31 0.68
CA THR A 84 2.16 19.87 1.14
C THR A 84 1.07 19.82 0.08
N ALA A 85 1.44 19.49 -1.16
CA ALA A 85 0.49 19.24 -2.24
C ALA A 85 -0.47 18.09 -1.89
N ARG A 86 -1.67 18.13 -2.46
CA ARG A 86 -2.66 17.06 -2.30
C ARG A 86 -2.33 15.90 -3.22
N ASP A 87 -2.39 14.68 -2.69
CA ASP A 87 -2.26 13.48 -3.49
C ASP A 87 -3.54 13.20 -4.29
N VAL A 88 -3.37 12.86 -5.57
CA VAL A 88 -4.44 12.36 -6.43
C VAL A 88 -4.13 10.92 -6.77
N TRP A 89 -5.04 10.01 -6.42
CA TRP A 89 -4.88 8.60 -6.67
C TRP A 89 -5.54 8.19 -7.98
N MET A 90 -4.78 7.55 -8.85
CA MET A 90 -5.27 7.00 -10.10
C MET A 90 -5.29 5.47 -10.01
N PHE A 91 -6.46 4.89 -10.24
CA PHE A 91 -6.63 3.45 -10.37
C PHE A 91 -7.22 3.16 -11.74
N GLN A 92 -6.47 2.44 -12.57
CA GLN A 92 -7.01 1.90 -13.80
C GLN A 92 -8.13 0.93 -13.46
N GLY A 93 -9.26 1.08 -14.14
CA GLY A 93 -10.41 0.20 -13.94
C GLY A 93 -10.16 -1.23 -14.43
N GLY A 94 -11.06 -2.13 -14.06
CA GLY A 94 -11.00 -3.55 -14.42
C GLY A 94 -9.97 -4.34 -13.59
N PRO A 95 -10.20 -5.64 -13.35
CA PRO A 95 -9.22 -6.49 -12.69
C PRO A 95 -8.06 -6.85 -13.63
N GLY A 96 -6.85 -6.96 -13.08
CA GLY A 96 -5.68 -7.54 -13.77
C GLY A 96 -4.81 -6.58 -14.58
N LEU A 97 -5.14 -5.29 -14.65
CA LEU A 97 -4.30 -4.27 -15.29
C LEU A 97 -3.59 -3.40 -14.24
N SER A 98 -2.36 -2.98 -14.56
CA SER A 98 -1.56 -2.10 -13.69
C SER A 98 -1.90 -0.64 -13.94
N SER A 99 -2.26 0.08 -12.87
CA SER A 99 -2.52 1.52 -12.94
C SER A 99 -1.30 2.36 -13.34
N GLY A 100 -0.09 1.78 -13.27
CA GLY A 100 1.16 2.43 -13.64
C GLY A 100 1.49 2.37 -15.14
N THR A 101 0.60 1.86 -16.00
CA THR A 101 0.82 1.90 -17.45
C THR A 101 0.56 3.30 -17.99
N SER A 102 1.58 4.16 -17.96
CA SER A 102 1.61 5.35 -18.82
C SER A 102 1.72 4.87 -20.27
N LYS A 103 0.78 5.26 -21.14
CA LYS A 103 0.86 5.06 -22.59
C LYS A 103 1.79 6.09 -23.22
#